data_AF-A0A950M9G5-F1
#
_entry.id   AF-A0A950M9G5-F1
#
_cell.length_a   1.000
_cell.length_b   1.000
_cell.length_c   1.000
_cell.angle_alpha   90.00
_cell.angle_beta   90.00
_cell.angle_gamma   90.00
#
_symmetry.space_group_name_H-M   'P 1'
#
loop_
_entity.id
_entity.type
_entity.pdbx_description
1 polymer ?
#
loop_
_entity_poly.entity_id
_entity_poly.type
_entity_poly.pdbx_seq_one_letter_code
_entity_poly.pdbx_strand_id
1 'polypeptide(L)'
;MNRETIVTTAVVALVAGGVGAGFWLTGSPSHARLVALDERRVHDLDDLSVQISFRYGKIGRPRVLTLPIMLSPSASQSRFGSPITDPVTGRPYEYHRDSPTSYRLCATFATAQNGTSPYGAARGH
;
A
#
# COMPACT_ATOMS: atom_id res chain seq x y z
N MET A 1 19.48 14.67 48.27
CA MET A 1 18.42 14.10 47.41
C MET A 1 17.17 13.96 48.25
N ASN A 2 16.08 14.57 47.83
CA ASN A 2 14.92 14.87 48.66
C ASN A 2 13.90 13.76 48.40
N ARG A 3 13.10 13.37 49.39
CA ARG A 3 12.03 12.36 49.20
C ARG A 3 11.13 12.67 48.00
N GLU A 4 10.86 13.95 47.78
CA GLU A 4 10.06 14.44 46.66
C GLU A 4 10.77 14.21 45.32
N THR A 5 12.07 14.51 45.22
CA THR A 5 12.85 14.25 44.00
C THR A 5 12.92 12.77 43.67
N ILE A 6 13.04 11.89 44.68
CA ILE A 6 13.05 10.43 44.49
C ILE A 6 11.72 9.95 43.92
N VAL A 7 10.60 10.41 44.48
CA VAL A 7 9.25 10.03 44.01
C VAL A 7 9.01 10.53 42.58
N THR A 8 9.35 11.79 42.29
CA THR A 8 9.17 12.35 40.94
C THR A 8 9.99 11.58 39.91
N THR A 9 11.27 11.31 40.19
CA THR A 9 12.12 10.54 39.26
C THR A 9 11.61 9.11 39.07
N ALA A 10 11.16 8.44 40.13
CA ALA A 10 10.61 7.10 40.05
C ALA A 10 9.34 7.03 39.18
N VAL A 11 8.42 8.00 39.33
CA VAL A 11 7.20 8.07 38.52
C VAL A 11 7.53 8.32 37.05
N VAL A 12 8.43 9.27 36.76
CA VAL A 12 8.85 9.57 35.37
C VAL A 12 9.49 8.35 34.72
N ALA A 13 10.38 7.65 35.45
CA ALA A 13 11.02 6.44 34.96
C ALA A 13 10.00 5.32 34.67
N LEU A 14 9.00 5.14 35.53
CA LEU A 14 7.96 4.13 35.36
C LEU A 14 7.09 4.42 34.13
N VAL A 15 6.68 5.68 33.95
CA VAL A 15 5.90 6.11 32.78
C VAL A 15 6.71 5.95 31.49
N ALA A 16 7.96 6.42 31.46
CA ALA A 16 8.82 6.30 30.29
C ALA A 16 9.09 4.83 29.94
N GLY A 17 9.31 3.98 30.95
CA GLY A 17 9.48 2.54 30.77
C GLY A 17 8.24 1.87 30.20
N GLY A 18 7.05 2.21 30.72
CA GLY A 18 5.77 1.69 30.21
C GLY A 18 5.50 2.09 28.77
N VAL A 19 5.75 3.35 28.41
CA VAL A 19 5.61 3.85 27.03
C VAL A 19 6.59 3.15 26.09
N GLY A 20 7.86 3.02 26.50
CA GLY A 20 8.89 2.32 25.72
C GLY A 20 8.56 0.85 25.48
N ALA A 21 8.14 0.14 26.52
CA ALA A 21 7.71 -1.26 26.43
C ALA A 21 6.47 -1.42 25.53
N GLY A 22 5.52 -0.50 25.64
CA GLY A 22 4.33 -0.46 24.78
C GLY A 22 4.70 -0.36 23.30
N PHE A 23 5.53 0.60 22.91
CA PHE A 23 5.96 0.75 21.52
C PHE A 23 6.85 -0.38 21.02
N TRP A 24 7.63 -1.02 21.90
CA TRP A 24 8.42 -2.18 21.50
C TRP A 24 7.54 -3.38 21.16
N LEU A 25 6.43 -3.56 21.88
CA LEU A 25 5.47 -4.64 21.63
C LEU A 25 4.53 -4.38 20.46
N THR A 26 4.06 -3.14 20.27
CA THR A 26 3.03 -2.81 19.26
C THR A 26 3.58 -2.16 17.98
N GLY A 27 4.84 -1.72 17.99
CA GLY A 27 5.45 -0.94 16.92
C GLY A 27 5.34 0.58 17.17
N SER A 28 6.19 1.35 16.48
CA SER A 28 6.22 2.80 16.62
C SER A 28 5.14 3.50 15.77
N PRO A 29 4.64 4.69 16.18
CA PRO A 29 3.69 5.47 15.38
C PRO A 29 4.19 5.76 13.95
N SER A 30 5.50 5.95 13.78
CA SER A 30 6.12 6.12 12.47
C SER A 30 5.99 4.87 11.61
N HIS A 31 6.16 3.68 12.18
CA HIS A 31 6.01 2.42 11.45
C HIS A 31 4.55 2.20 11.02
N ALA A 32 3.59 2.44 11.92
CA ALA A 32 2.16 2.35 11.61
C ALA A 32 1.75 3.25 10.43
N ARG A 33 2.34 4.45 10.34
CA ARG A 33 2.12 5.36 9.22
C ARG A 33 2.65 4.82 7.88
N LEU A 34 3.78 4.13 7.89
CA LEU A 34 4.34 3.50 6.68
C LEU A 34 3.48 2.31 6.24
N VAL A 35 2.96 1.51 7.17
CA VAL A 35 2.04 0.41 6.86
C VAL A 35 0.76 0.96 6.22
N ALA A 36 0.14 2.00 6.81
CA ALA A 36 -1.06 2.62 6.24
C ALA A 36 -0.82 3.21 4.84
N LEU A 37 0.40 3.71 4.58
CA LEU A 37 0.79 4.19 3.25
C LEU A 37 0.84 3.04 2.24
N ASP A 38 1.40 1.90 2.64
CA ASP A 38 1.50 0.73 1.78
C ASP A 38 0.12 0.09 1.52
N GLU A 39 -0.75 0.03 2.52
CA GLU A 39 -2.16 -0.37 2.35
C GLU A 39 -2.87 0.53 1.33
N ARG A 40 -2.61 1.84 1.39
CA ARG A 40 -3.16 2.78 0.41
C ARG A 40 -2.67 2.49 -1.00
N ARG A 41 -1.38 2.17 -1.18
CA ARG A 41 -0.83 1.77 -2.48
C ARG A 41 -1.47 0.48 -2.99
N VAL A 42 -1.68 -0.52 -2.13
CA VAL A 42 -2.38 -1.75 -2.52
C VAL A 42 -3.80 -1.44 -3.01
N HIS A 43 -4.54 -0.60 -2.29
CA HIS A 43 -5.88 -0.21 -2.68
C HIS A 43 -5.90 0.54 -4.03
N ASP A 44 -4.97 1.48 -4.23
CA ASP A 44 -4.85 2.18 -5.50
C ASP A 44 -4.51 1.22 -6.67
N LEU A 45 -3.65 0.22 -6.44
CA LEU A 45 -3.33 -0.80 -7.44
C LEU A 45 -4.52 -1.71 -7.76
N ASP A 46 -5.32 -2.07 -6.75
CA ASP A 46 -6.56 -2.85 -6.95
C ASP A 46 -7.57 -2.05 -7.77
N ASP A 47 -7.82 -0.79 -7.41
CA ASP A 47 -8.67 0.13 -8.17
C ASP A 47 -8.21 0.27 -9.62
N LEU A 48 -6.90 0.45 -9.83
CA LEU A 48 -6.32 0.52 -11.17
C LEU A 48 -6.54 -0.79 -11.95
N SER A 49 -6.40 -1.95 -11.30
CA SER A 49 -6.64 -3.26 -11.92
C SER A 49 -8.11 -3.43 -12.36
N VAL A 50 -9.06 -2.93 -11.56
CA VAL A 50 -10.48 -2.92 -11.88
C VAL A 50 -10.75 -2.04 -13.08
N GLN A 51 -10.14 -0.85 -13.15
CA GLN A 51 -10.32 0.08 -14.27
C GLN A 51 -9.72 -0.47 -15.57
N ILE A 52 -8.55 -1.11 -15.51
CA ILE A 52 -7.96 -1.81 -16.65
C ILE A 52 -8.86 -2.96 -17.11
N SER A 53 -9.38 -3.75 -16.17
CA SER A 53 -10.30 -4.88 -16.47
C SER A 53 -11.64 -4.40 -17.04
N PHE A 54 -12.12 -3.25 -16.60
CA PHE A 54 -13.32 -2.62 -17.14
C PHE A 54 -13.09 -2.09 -18.55
N ARG A 55 -11.91 -1.57 -18.88
CA ARG A 55 -11.58 -1.05 -20.22
C ARG A 55 -11.20 -2.13 -21.23
N TYR A 56 -10.35 -3.07 -20.81
CA TYR A 56 -9.65 -4.04 -21.66
C TYR A 56 -9.97 -5.50 -21.31
N GLY A 57 -10.98 -5.72 -20.46
CA GLY A 57 -11.44 -7.05 -20.07
C GLY A 57 -12.77 -7.42 -20.69
N LYS A 58 -13.36 -8.50 -20.19
CA LYS A 58 -14.64 -9.04 -20.68
C LYS A 58 -15.86 -8.22 -20.22
N ILE A 59 -15.68 -7.34 -19.24
CA ILE A 59 -16.75 -6.60 -18.55
C ILE A 59 -17.07 -5.28 -19.27
N GLY A 60 -16.10 -4.69 -19.96
CA GLY A 60 -16.23 -3.44 -20.70
C GLY A 60 -16.93 -3.52 -22.05
N ARG A 61 -17.44 -2.38 -22.52
CA ARG A 61 -17.89 -2.18 -23.91
C ARG A 61 -17.19 -0.95 -24.51
N PRO A 62 -16.59 -1.04 -25.72
CA PRO A 62 -16.40 -2.23 -26.55
C PRO A 62 -15.43 -3.24 -25.91
N ARG A 63 -15.58 -4.53 -26.26
CA ARG A 63 -14.78 -5.60 -25.68
C ARG A 63 -13.38 -5.61 -26.33
N VAL A 64 -12.45 -4.88 -25.74
CA VAL A 64 -11.04 -4.84 -26.19
C VAL A 64 -10.27 -5.90 -25.42
N LEU A 65 -10.18 -7.13 -25.94
CA LEU A 65 -9.52 -8.25 -25.25
C LEU A 65 -7.99 -8.20 -25.24
N THR A 66 -7.39 -7.15 -25.81
CA THR A 66 -5.95 -6.99 -25.92
C THR A 66 -5.51 -5.79 -25.11
N LEU A 67 -4.61 -6.03 -24.17
CA LEU A 67 -4.01 -4.97 -23.38
C LEU A 67 -3.06 -4.11 -24.22
N PRO A 68 -3.05 -2.78 -24.00
CA PRO A 68 -2.15 -1.89 -24.71
C PRO A 68 -0.72 -2.02 -24.19
N ILE A 69 0.26 -1.65 -25.02
CA ILE A 69 1.68 -1.57 -24.61
C ILE A 69 1.86 -0.49 -23.53
N MET A 70 1.12 0.61 -23.62
CA MET A 70 1.11 1.70 -22.64
C MET A 70 -0.33 2.00 -22.22
N LEU A 71 -0.56 2.23 -20.92
CA LEU A 71 -1.88 2.65 -20.45
C LEU A 71 -2.16 4.10 -20.86
N SER A 72 -3.37 4.33 -21.37
CA SER A 72 -3.84 5.70 -21.59
C SER A 72 -4.12 6.41 -20.24
N PRO A 73 -3.99 7.74 -20.15
CA PRO A 73 -4.30 8.49 -18.92
C PRO A 73 -5.72 8.28 -18.39
N SER A 74 -6.64 7.92 -19.27
CA SER A 74 -8.04 7.66 -18.92
C SER A 74 -8.30 6.24 -18.39
N ALA A 75 -7.36 5.30 -18.60
CA ALA A 75 -7.39 3.98 -17.99
C ALA A 75 -6.78 4.00 -16.57
N SER A 76 -6.02 5.04 -16.23
CA SER A 76 -5.41 5.26 -14.92
C SER A 76 -6.17 6.29 -14.06
N GLN A 77 -7.47 6.45 -14.32
CA GLN A 77 -8.36 7.29 -13.52
C GLN A 77 -9.28 6.42 -12.68
N SER A 78 -9.62 6.90 -11.48
CA SER A 78 -10.64 6.28 -10.63
C SER A 78 -12.01 6.36 -11.29
N ARG A 79 -12.99 5.67 -10.71
CA ARG A 79 -14.39 5.76 -11.14
C ARG A 79 -14.93 7.20 -11.16
N PHE A 80 -14.36 8.09 -10.35
CA PHE A 80 -14.76 9.50 -10.26
C PHE A 80 -13.93 10.45 -11.14
N GLY A 81 -13.03 9.92 -11.99
CA GLY A 81 -12.23 10.72 -12.94
C GLY A 81 -10.95 11.30 -12.36
N SER A 82 -10.62 11.04 -11.09
CA SER A 82 -9.35 11.49 -10.50
C SER A 82 -8.20 10.55 -10.90
N PRO A 83 -6.99 11.06 -11.18
CA PRO A 83 -5.82 10.22 -11.43
C PRO A 83 -5.52 9.30 -10.25
N ILE A 84 -5.20 8.03 -10.53
CA ILE A 84 -4.68 7.08 -9.55
C ILE A 84 -3.15 7.17 -9.59
N THR A 85 -2.56 7.77 -8.57
CA THR A 85 -1.11 8.05 -8.49
C THR A 85 -0.59 7.77 -7.09
N ASP A 86 0.70 7.45 -6.98
CA ASP A 86 1.35 7.23 -5.69
C ASP A 86 1.23 8.49 -4.80
N PRO A 87 0.72 8.35 -3.55
CA PRO A 87 0.39 9.49 -2.69
C PRO A 87 1.62 10.24 -2.14
N VAL A 88 2.83 9.67 -2.24
CA VAL A 88 4.07 10.30 -1.79
C VAL A 88 4.75 11.03 -2.94
N THR A 89 4.86 10.37 -4.09
CA THR A 89 5.63 10.87 -5.23
C THR A 89 4.79 11.66 -6.23
N GLY A 90 3.46 11.49 -6.19
CA GLY A 90 2.53 12.05 -7.17
C GLY A 90 2.65 11.43 -8.57
N ARG A 91 3.45 10.37 -8.73
CA ARG A 91 3.68 9.72 -10.02
C ARG A 91 2.65 8.62 -10.29
N PRO A 92 2.30 8.35 -11.56
CA PRO A 92 1.51 7.18 -11.91
C PRO A 92 2.20 5.89 -11.48
N TYR A 93 1.42 4.89 -11.12
CA TYR A 93 1.93 3.55 -10.86
C TYR A 93 2.50 2.92 -12.14
N GLU A 94 3.51 2.07 -11.96
CA GLU A 94 4.17 1.40 -13.08
C GLU A 94 3.29 0.29 -13.63
N TYR A 95 3.21 0.21 -14.96
CA TYR A 95 2.48 -0.81 -15.69
C TYR A 95 3.41 -1.51 -16.66
N HIS A 96 3.46 -2.84 -16.56
CA HIS A 96 4.20 -3.68 -17.47
C HIS A 96 3.25 -4.68 -18.12
N ARG A 97 3.10 -4.59 -19.44
CA ARG A 97 2.42 -5.61 -20.22
C ARG A 97 3.36 -6.80 -20.41
N ASP A 98 3.02 -7.94 -19.80
CA ASP A 98 3.78 -9.18 -19.97
C ASP A 98 3.29 -9.98 -21.19
N SER A 99 2.00 -9.87 -21.56
CA SER A 99 1.42 -10.51 -22.76
C SER A 99 0.20 -9.74 -23.28
N PRO A 100 -0.45 -10.14 -24.40
CA PRO A 100 -1.71 -9.54 -24.85
C PRO A 100 -2.84 -9.56 -23.82
N THR A 101 -2.80 -10.46 -22.84
CA THR A 101 -3.88 -10.66 -21.87
C THR A 101 -3.41 -10.60 -20.41
N SER A 102 -2.11 -10.37 -20.16
CA SER A 102 -1.52 -10.30 -18.82
C SER A 102 -0.62 -9.09 -18.64
N TYR A 103 -0.59 -8.59 -17.42
CA TYR A 103 0.19 -7.42 -17.03
C TYR A 103 0.54 -7.50 -15.54
N ARG A 104 1.50 -6.66 -15.14
CA ARG A 104 1.83 -6.36 -13.75
C ARG A 104 1.66 -4.87 -13.49
N LEU A 105 1.22 -4.57 -12.28
CA LEU A 105 1.27 -3.23 -11.71
C LEU A 105 2.29 -3.22 -10.59
N CYS A 106 3.08 -2.16 -10.53
CA CYS A 106 4.17 -2.04 -9.56
C CYS A 106 4.07 -0.73 -8.78
N ALA A 107 4.38 -0.83 -7.48
CA ALA A 107 4.52 0.29 -6.56
C ALA A 107 5.77 0.08 -5.71
N THR A 108 6.34 1.17 -5.20
CA THR A 108 7.46 1.11 -4.25
C THR A 108 6.90 1.12 -2.84
N PHE A 109 6.95 -0.01 -2.13
CA PHE A 109 6.45 -0.11 -0.76
C PHE A 109 7.49 0.38 0.26
N ALA A 110 7.03 1.03 1.32
CA ALA A 110 7.87 1.61 2.36
C ALA A 110 8.24 0.60 3.46
N THR A 111 7.47 -0.48 3.59
CA THR A 111 7.66 -1.54 4.57
C THR A 111 8.10 -2.83 3.89
N ALA A 112 8.93 -3.61 4.59
CA ALA A 112 9.23 -4.98 4.17
C ALA A 112 8.01 -5.87 4.45
N GLN A 113 7.39 -6.39 3.39
CA GLN A 113 6.37 -7.43 3.53
C GLN A 113 7.05 -8.73 3.96
N ASN A 114 6.93 -9.10 5.24
CA ASN A 114 7.26 -10.46 5.66
C ASN A 114 6.20 -11.38 5.04
N GLY A 115 6.61 -12.17 4.04
CA GLY A 115 5.76 -12.80 3.04
C GLY A 115 4.83 -13.91 3.54
N THR A 116 3.79 -13.55 4.28
CA THR A 116 2.58 -14.35 4.44
C THR A 116 1.38 -13.55 3.95
N SER A 117 1.37 -13.22 2.66
CA SER A 117 0.15 -12.78 2.00
C SER A 117 -0.74 -14.00 1.73
N PRO A 118 -1.95 -14.11 2.33
CA PRO A 118 -2.87 -15.20 2.07
C PRO A 118 -3.39 -15.21 0.62
N TYR A 119 -3.17 -14.13 -0.15
CA TYR A 119 -3.57 -14.00 -1.55
C TYR A 119 -2.53 -14.54 -2.56
N GLY A 120 -1.33 -14.96 -2.12
CA GLY A 120 -0.25 -15.45 -2.99
C GLY A 120 -0.20 -16.96 -3.22
N ALA A 121 -1.05 -17.75 -2.57
CA ALA A 121 -0.94 -19.22 -2.54
C ALA A 121 -1.71 -19.95 -3.67
N ALA A 122 -1.80 -19.38 -4.86
CA ALA A 122 -2.41 -20.08 -6.01
C ALA A 122 -1.72 -19.72 -7.32
N ARG A 123 -0.57 -20.34 -7.59
CA ARG A 123 -0.12 -20.76 -8.94
C ARG A 123 1.17 -21.58 -8.84
N GLY A 124 0.97 -22.89 -8.67
CA GLY A 124 1.94 -23.92 -9.02
C GLY A 124 1.19 -25.01 -9.78
N HIS A 125 1.78 -25.45 -10.89
CA HIS A 125 1.31 -26.39 -11.92
C HIS A 125 0.56 -25.78 -13.11
#